data_AF-A0A534M2P9-F1
#
_entry.id   AF-A0A534M2P9-F1
#
_cell.length_a   1.000
_cell.length_b   1.000
_cell.length_c   1.000
_cell.angle_alpha   90.00
_cell.angle_beta   90.00
_cell.angle_gamma   90.00
#
_symmetry.space_group_name_H-M   'P 1'
#
loop_
_entity.id
_entity.type
_entity.pdbx_description
1 polymer ?
#
loop_
_entity_poly.entity_id
_entity_poly.type
_entity_poly.pdbx_seq_one_letter_code
_entity_poly.pdbx_strand_id
1 'polypeptide(L)'
;MTAFPEEVLTRTKKGETEVRSLIDRGRYVRYRYLHPQTGEAMEGGKVKLVLLSEAGRAEEYFLIPTKSERKLLIPASEKGARKIWDGSRSVDL
;
A
#
# COMPACT_ATOMS: atom_id res chain seq x y z
N MET A 1 -4.79 18.76 10.61
CA MET A 1 -4.95 18.14 9.28
C MET A 1 -3.56 17.93 8.71
N THR A 2 -3.12 16.69 8.56
CA THR A 2 -1.83 16.38 7.94
C THR A 2 -2.05 16.32 6.44
N ALA A 3 -1.59 17.32 5.70
CA ALA A 3 -1.62 17.26 4.24
C ALA A 3 -0.56 16.25 3.77
N PHE A 4 -0.99 15.12 3.22
CA PHE A 4 -0.07 14.16 2.62
C PHE A 4 0.43 14.68 1.25
N PRO A 5 1.70 14.43 0.88
CA PRO A 5 2.21 14.75 -0.45
C PRO A 5 1.42 14.04 -1.58
N GLU A 6 1.23 14.69 -2.74
CA GLU A 6 0.45 14.11 -3.84
C GLU A 6 1.01 12.77 -4.35
N GLU A 7 2.33 12.62 -4.34
CA GLU A 7 3.05 11.43 -4.80
C GLU A 7 2.75 10.14 -4.03
N VAL A 8 2.28 10.25 -2.77
CA VAL A 8 1.84 9.10 -1.97
C VAL A 8 0.34 8.81 -2.15
N LEU A 9 -0.39 9.70 -2.83
CA LEU A 9 -1.80 9.53 -3.13
C LEU A 9 -2.02 8.56 -4.30
N THR A 10 -3.15 7.88 -4.26
CA THR A 10 -3.64 7.02 -5.34
C THR A 10 -5.15 7.11 -5.41
N ARG A 11 -5.72 6.77 -6.57
CA ARG A 11 -7.18 6.64 -6.73
C ARG A 11 -7.60 5.20 -6.85
N THR A 12 -8.70 4.84 -6.20
CA THR A 12 -9.36 3.55 -6.38
C THR A 12 -10.08 3.51 -7.73
N LYS A 13 -10.51 2.32 -8.16
CA LYS A 13 -11.36 2.19 -9.35
C LYS A 13 -12.70 2.94 -9.23
N LYS A 14 -13.15 3.23 -8.00
CA LYS A 14 -14.36 3.99 -7.72
C LYS A 14 -14.12 5.51 -7.66
N GLY A 15 -12.88 5.97 -7.83
CA GLY A 15 -12.51 7.38 -7.80
C GLY A 15 -12.15 7.95 -6.43
N GLU A 16 -12.20 7.12 -5.37
CA GLU A 16 -11.81 7.54 -4.02
C GLU A 16 -10.30 7.73 -3.92
N THR A 17 -9.86 8.76 -3.19
CA THR A 17 -8.43 9.05 -2.98
C THR A 17 -7.96 8.42 -1.69
N GLU A 18 -6.81 7.73 -1.75
CA GLU A 18 -6.20 7.02 -0.63
C GLU A 18 -4.70 7.34 -0.56
N VAL A 19 -4.12 7.22 0.63
CA VAL A 19 -2.68 7.35 0.87
C VAL A 19 -2.05 5.97 0.96
N ARG A 20 -0.99 5.71 0.20
CA ARG A 20 -0.15 4.53 0.42
C ARG A 20 0.74 4.77 1.64
N SER A 21 0.50 4.04 2.73
CA SER A 21 1.24 4.18 3.99
C SER A 21 2.01 2.92 4.34
N LEU A 22 3.33 3.05 4.48
CA LEU A 22 4.24 1.97 4.81
C LEU A 22 3.83 1.27 6.11
N ILE A 23 3.91 -0.06 6.11
CA ILE A 23 3.86 -0.88 7.31
C ILE A 23 5.30 -1.32 7.66
N ASP A 24 5.99 -1.95 6.71
CA ASP A 24 7.36 -2.44 6.86
C ASP A 24 8.03 -2.66 5.49
N ARG A 25 9.36 -2.79 5.50
CA ARG A 25 10.21 -2.99 4.32
C ARG A 25 11.40 -3.90 4.61
N GLY A 26 11.90 -4.56 3.57
CA GLY A 26 13.05 -5.47 3.56
C GLY A 26 13.19 -6.09 2.17
N ARG A 27 13.33 -7.42 2.08
CA ARG A 27 13.19 -8.15 0.79
C ARG A 27 11.78 -8.12 0.20
N TYR A 28 10.85 -7.54 0.95
CA TYR A 28 9.48 -7.25 0.55
C TYR A 28 9.07 -5.91 1.16
N VAL A 29 8.00 -5.33 0.64
CA VAL A 29 7.38 -4.12 1.19
C VAL A 29 5.92 -4.40 1.46
N ARG A 30 5.45 -4.02 2.65
CA ARG A 30 4.01 -3.98 2.96
C ARG A 30 3.58 -2.56 3.21
N TYR A 31 2.45 -2.20 2.62
CA TYR A 31 1.80 -0.93 2.90
C TYR A 31 0.28 -1.09 2.95
N ARG A 32 -0.37 -0.20 3.70
CA ARG A 32 -1.82 -0.08 3.81
C ARG A 32 -2.30 1.18 3.10
N TYR A 33 -3.62 1.31 3.02
CA TYR A 33 -4.28 2.48 2.48
C TYR A 33 -4.90 3.27 3.62
N LEU A 34 -4.63 4.57 3.69
CA LEU A 34 -5.23 5.47 4.68
C LEU A 34 -6.14 6.50 4.01
N HIS A 35 -7.13 6.95 4.75
CA HIS A 35 -7.98 8.07 4.35
C HIS A 35 -7.16 9.38 4.44
N PRO A 36 -7.10 10.21 3.39
CA PRO A 36 -6.14 11.32 3.32
C PRO A 36 -6.43 12.45 4.31
N GLN A 37 -7.67 12.61 4.78
CA GLN A 37 -8.01 13.66 5.74
C GLN A 37 -7.90 13.21 7.20
N THR A 38 -8.18 11.94 7.49
CA THR A 38 -8.25 11.43 8.87
C THR A 38 -7.02 10.62 9.26
N GLY A 39 -6.29 10.06 8.30
CA GLY A 39 -5.16 9.16 8.54
C GLY A 39 -5.58 7.77 9.02
N GLU A 40 -6.88 7.49 9.10
CA GLU A 40 -7.40 6.18 9.48
C GLU A 40 -7.26 5.17 8.35
N ALA A 41 -7.20 3.88 8.68
CA ALA A 41 -7.14 2.83 7.68
C ALA A 41 -8.42 2.75 6.85
N MET A 42 -8.28 2.59 5.53
CA MET A 42 -9.42 2.36 4.66
C MET A 42 -10.15 1.05 4.99
N GLU A 43 -11.45 1.01 4.72
CA GLU A 43 -12.31 -0.13 5.01
C GLU A 43 -11.79 -1.44 4.38
N GLY A 44 -11.96 -2.55 5.10
CA GLY A 44 -11.56 -3.89 4.65
C GLY A 44 -10.11 -4.27 4.97
N GLY A 45 -9.31 -3.39 5.55
CA GLY A 45 -8.00 -3.73 6.12
C GLY A 45 -7.00 -4.34 5.14
N LYS A 46 -7.21 -4.12 3.83
CA LYS A 46 -6.40 -4.67 2.75
C LYS A 46 -4.98 -4.14 2.83
N VAL A 47 -4.01 -5.04 2.78
CA VAL A 47 -2.59 -4.72 2.71
C VAL A 47 -2.08 -5.05 1.31
N LYS A 48 -1.24 -4.17 0.75
CA LYS A 48 -0.46 -4.51 -0.43
C LYS A 48 0.86 -5.16 0.02
N LEU A 49 1.19 -6.28 -0.60
CA LEU A 49 2.50 -6.93 -0.50
C LEU A 49 3.22 -6.75 -1.84
N VAL A 50 4.47 -6.30 -1.79
CA VAL A 50 5.37 -6.26 -2.95
C VAL A 50 6.58 -7.12 -2.63
N LEU A 51 6.81 -8.17 -3.41
CA LEU A 51 8.00 -9.01 -3.32
C LEU A 51 9.04 -8.45 -4.28
N LEU A 52 10.23 -8.15 -3.75
CA LEU A 52 11.34 -7.58 -4.52
C LEU A 52 12.28 -8.72 -4.89
N SER A 53 12.36 -9.06 -6.18
CA SER A 53 13.34 -10.04 -6.65
C SER A 53 14.73 -9.42 -6.79
N GLU A 54 15.78 -10.24 -6.62
CA GLU A 54 17.16 -9.80 -6.87
C GLU A 54 17.40 -9.41 -8.34
N ALA A 55 16.57 -9.92 -9.26
CA ALA A 55 16.58 -9.57 -10.68
C ALA A 55 15.86 -8.24 -11.00
N GLY A 56 15.42 -7.48 -9.98
CA GLY A 56 14.78 -6.17 -10.15
C GLY A 56 13.32 -6.22 -10.59
N ARG A 57 12.71 -7.41 -10.69
CA ARG A 57 11.26 -7.57 -10.92
C ARG A 57 10.50 -7.48 -9.60
N ALA A 58 9.30 -6.90 -9.65
CA ALA A 58 8.40 -6.84 -8.51
C ALA A 58 7.15 -7.71 -8.74
N GLU A 59 6.84 -8.58 -7.79
CA GLU A 59 5.57 -9.30 -7.76
C GLU A 59 4.65 -8.68 -6.73
N GLU A 60 3.41 -8.37 -7.13
CA GLU A 60 2.48 -7.63 -6.30
C GLU A 60 1.26 -8.47 -5.94
N TYR A 61 0.84 -8.36 -4.67
CA TYR A 61 -0.32 -9.06 -4.16
C TYR A 61 -1.14 -8.17 -3.23
N PHE A 62 -2.41 -8.52 -3.08
CA PHE A 62 -3.26 -8.05 -1.98
C PHE A 62 -3.40 -9.15 -0.93
N LEU A 63 -3.20 -8.77 0.33
CA LEU A 63 -3.54 -9.56 1.49
C LEU A 63 -4.91 -9.07 2.01
N ILE A 64 -5.92 -9.90 1.86
CA ILE A 64 -7.29 -9.62 2.31
C ILE A 64 -7.54 -10.38 3.62
N PRO A 65 -7.86 -9.68 4.73
CA PRO A 65 -8.26 -10.33 5.98
C PRO A 65 -9.45 -11.26 5.77
N THR A 66 -9.47 -12.39 6.48
CA THR A 66 -10.65 -13.25 6.57
C THR A 66 -11.28 -13.12 7.96
N LYS A 67 -12.38 -13.83 8.21
CA LYS A 67 -12.96 -13.93 9.56
C LYS A 67 -12.07 -14.69 10.56
N SER A 68 -11.03 -15.36 10.06
CA SER A 68 -10.00 -16.05 10.85
C SER A 68 -8.68 -15.28 10.78
N GLU A 69 -7.66 -15.75 11.51
CA GLU A 69 -6.30 -15.21 11.43
C GLU A 69 -5.62 -15.36 10.06
N ARG A 70 -6.21 -16.17 9.16
CA ARG A 70 -5.69 -16.37 7.80
C ARG A 70 -6.02 -15.17 6.91
N LYS A 71 -5.19 -14.94 5.90
CA LYS A 71 -5.40 -13.93 4.86
C LYS A 71 -5.44 -14.58 3.48
N LEU A 72 -6.30 -14.06 2.60
CA LEU A 72 -6.28 -14.43 1.19
C LEU A 72 -5.22 -13.61 0.46
N LEU A 73 -4.40 -14.29 -0.34
CA LEU A 73 -3.39 -13.67 -1.20
C LEU A 73 -3.95 -13.62 -2.62
N ILE A 74 -4.13 -12.41 -3.16
CA ILE A 74 -4.68 -12.19 -4.51
C ILE A 74 -3.60 -11.52 -5.36
N PRO A 75 -3.18 -12.09 -6.50
CA PRO A 75 -2.26 -11.45 -7.42
C PRO A 75 -2.78 -10.09 -7.87
N ALA A 76 -1.87 -9.13 -7.99
CA ALA A 76 -2.16 -7.79 -8.46
C ALA A 76 -1.21 -7.43 -9.60
N SER A 77 -1.69 -6.66 -10.57
CA SER A 77 -0.82 -6.11 -11.60
C SER A 77 0.27 -5.26 -10.97
N GLU A 78 1.50 -5.44 -11.44
CA GLU A 78 2.62 -4.58 -11.09
C GLU A 78 2.31 -3.12 -11.43
N LYS A 79 2.62 -2.22 -10.49
CA LYS A 79 2.29 -0.80 -10.59
C LYS A 79 3.55 0.05 -10.57
N GLY A 80 4.60 -0.38 -11.27
CA GLY A 80 5.84 0.38 -11.52
C GLY A 80 6.41 1.16 -10.32
N ALA A 81 7.22 2.16 -10.62
CA ALA A 81 7.78 3.06 -9.61
C ALA A 81 6.69 3.96 -9.01
N ARG A 82 6.68 4.09 -7.68
CA ARG A 82 5.74 4.93 -6.93
C ARG A 82 6.27 5.23 -5.54
N LYS A 83 5.75 6.29 -4.93
CA LYS A 83 6.08 6.67 -3.56
C LYS A 83 5.07 6.15 -2.54
N ILE A 84 5.54 5.96 -1.31
CA ILE A 84 4.76 5.59 -0.13
C ILE A 84 5.13 6.50 1.04
N TRP A 85 4.17 6.75 1.93
CA TRP A 85 4.36 7.54 3.15
C TRP A 85 4.98 6.67 4.25
N ASP A 86 6.13 7.08 4.80
CA ASP A 86 6.82 6.34 5.87
C ASP A 86 6.40 6.73 7.30
N GLY A 87 5.46 7.67 7.44
CA GLY A 87 5.09 8.29 8.71
C GLY A 87 5.59 9.73 8.86
N SER A 88 6.62 10.10 8.10
CA SER A 88 7.29 11.41 8.18
C SER A 88 7.53 12.08 6.84
N ARG A 89 7.80 11.28 5.79
CA ARG A 89 8.09 11.75 4.45
C ARG A 89 7.65 10.73 3.40
N SER A 90 7.63 11.21 2.16
CA SER A 90 7.47 10.36 1.00
C SER A 90 8.80 9.69 0.64
N VAL A 91 8.75 8.39 0.39
CA VAL A 91 9.91 7.56 0.05
C VAL A 91 9.57 6.62 -1.11
N ASP A 92 10.59 6.16 -1.82
CA ASP A 92 10.42 5.12 -2.81
C ASP A 92 9.92 3.83 -2.14
N LEU A 93 9.03 3.16 -2.87
CA LEU A 93 8.63 1.79 -2.59
C LEU A 93 9.80 0.84 -2.86
#